data_AF-A0A0D3A1Q2-F1
#
_entry.id   AF-A0A0D3A1Q2-F1
#
_cell.length_a   1.000
_cell.length_b   1.000
_cell.length_c   1.000
_cell.angle_alpha   90.00
_cell.angle_beta   90.00
_cell.angle_gamma   90.00
#
_symmetry.space_group_name_H-M   'P 1'
#
loop_
_entity.id
_entity.type
_entity.pdbx_description
1 polymer ?
#
loop_
_entity_poly.entity_id
_entity_poly.type
_entity_poly.pdbx_seq_one_letter_code
_entity_poly.pdbx_strand_id
1 'polypeptide(L)'
;MCSTQRAMSSVRSDFMEEMLDGSLRLMDICSVSRDLMVETQEHVRDLQSCVRRKKVAGGGDQLDVAVSGYVKFRKNMRKETKKLLVSLKSIDGRSNAMRRVASVGVSVLKSFLELLSGRQSNIKSKLASVLKKKCNIEDATNELERLDSAVRGESCTRDDIQEKLEEVEMSIGGFEKNLEGLFRRLIRTRASLLNIISH
;
A
#
# COMPACT_ATOMS: atom_id res chain seq x y z
N MET A 1 -28.46 -42.12 4.49
CA MET A 1 -28.40 -40.78 3.84
C MET A 1 -28.12 -39.62 4.82
N CYS A 2 -28.13 -39.81 6.14
CA CYS A 2 -27.91 -38.71 7.12
C CYS A 2 -26.44 -38.24 7.25
N SER A 3 -25.46 -39.12 7.02
CA SER A 3 -24.03 -38.79 7.20
C SER A 3 -23.50 -37.81 6.15
N THR A 4 -23.98 -37.89 4.90
CA THR A 4 -23.53 -37.02 3.79
C THR A 4 -24.01 -35.58 3.96
N GLN A 5 -25.25 -35.38 4.39
CA GLN A 5 -25.80 -34.04 4.62
C GLN A 5 -25.12 -33.33 5.81
N ARG A 6 -24.78 -34.09 6.85
CA ARG A 6 -24.07 -33.57 8.04
C ARG A 6 -22.61 -33.21 7.72
N ALA A 7 -21.92 -34.03 6.92
CA ALA A 7 -20.57 -33.74 6.44
C ALA A 7 -20.54 -32.51 5.52
N MET A 8 -21.51 -32.37 4.59
CA MET A 8 -21.62 -31.18 3.73
C MET A 8 -21.91 -29.89 4.52
N SER A 9 -22.70 -29.98 5.60
CA SER A 9 -22.96 -28.83 6.48
C SER A 9 -21.70 -28.38 7.23
N SER A 10 -20.89 -29.33 7.72
CA SER A 10 -19.61 -29.06 8.39
C SER A 10 -18.61 -28.37 7.46
N VAL A 11 -18.41 -28.93 6.26
CA VAL A 11 -17.48 -28.37 5.26
C VAL A 11 -17.88 -26.95 4.84
N ARG A 12 -19.20 -26.69 4.73
CA ARG A 12 -19.72 -25.35 4.43
C ARG A 12 -19.44 -24.36 5.56
N SER A 13 -19.57 -24.78 6.82
CA SER A 13 -19.29 -23.95 7.99
C SER A 13 -17.81 -23.57 8.07
N ASP A 14 -16.92 -24.56 7.98
CA ASP A 14 -15.46 -24.36 8.05
C ASP A 14 -14.97 -23.44 6.93
N PHE A 15 -15.53 -23.61 5.73
CA PHE A 15 -15.26 -22.74 4.58
C PHE A 15 -15.68 -21.29 4.82
N MET A 16 -16.87 -21.08 5.39
CA MET A 16 -17.37 -19.73 5.68
C MET A 16 -16.57 -19.04 6.79
N GLU A 17 -16.17 -19.79 7.82
CA GLU A 17 -15.29 -19.31 8.88
C GLU A 17 -13.92 -18.89 8.33
N GLU A 18 -13.33 -19.70 7.44
CA GLU A 18 -12.07 -19.34 6.76
C GLU A 18 -12.21 -18.06 5.92
N MET A 19 -13.32 -17.90 5.20
CA MET A 19 -13.60 -16.69 4.43
C MET A 19 -13.78 -15.45 5.32
N LEU A 20 -14.40 -15.62 6.50
CA LEU A 20 -14.52 -14.56 7.49
C LEU A 20 -13.16 -14.21 8.12
N ASP A 21 -12.33 -15.18 8.48
CA ASP A 21 -10.97 -14.92 8.97
C ASP A 21 -10.13 -14.20 7.91
N GLY A 22 -10.10 -14.72 6.69
CA GLY A 22 -9.33 -14.16 5.58
C GLY A 22 -9.75 -12.72 5.24
N SER A 23 -11.05 -12.45 5.21
CA SER A 23 -11.56 -11.10 4.95
C SER A 23 -11.27 -10.12 6.09
N LEU A 24 -11.30 -10.56 7.35
CA LEU A 24 -10.94 -9.73 8.51
C LEU A 24 -9.48 -9.29 8.40
N ARG A 25 -8.59 -10.25 8.19
CA ARG A 25 -7.15 -10.00 8.10
C ARG A 25 -6.78 -9.11 6.90
N LEU A 26 -7.51 -9.23 5.79
CA LEU A 26 -7.37 -8.30 4.65
C LEU A 26 -7.83 -6.88 4.99
N MET A 27 -8.92 -6.72 5.75
CA MET A 27 -9.35 -5.40 6.20
C MET A 27 -8.32 -4.76 7.13
N ASP A 28 -7.72 -5.54 8.04
CA ASP A 28 -6.67 -5.04 8.94
C ASP A 28 -5.47 -4.54 8.14
N ILE A 29 -4.98 -5.33 7.18
CA ILE A 29 -3.90 -4.93 6.28
C ILE A 29 -4.29 -3.67 5.50
N CYS A 30 -5.52 -3.59 5.00
CA CYS A 30 -6.01 -2.43 4.26
C CYS A 30 -6.12 -1.19 5.15
N SER A 31 -6.47 -1.34 6.42
CA SER A 31 -6.52 -0.24 7.38
C SER A 31 -5.14 0.34 7.62
N VAL A 32 -4.18 -0.50 8.03
CA VAL A 32 -2.80 -0.06 8.28
C VAL A 32 -2.17 0.51 7.01
N SER A 33 -2.47 -0.03 5.83
CA SER A 33 -2.00 0.54 4.56
C SER A 33 -2.53 1.96 4.32
N ARG A 34 -3.78 2.25 4.67
CA ARG A 34 -4.33 3.62 4.57
C ARG A 34 -3.69 4.56 5.58
N ASP A 35 -3.39 4.08 6.79
CA ASP A 35 -2.72 4.90 7.80
C ASP A 35 -1.31 5.29 7.32
N LEU A 36 -0.54 4.34 6.77
CA LEU A 36 0.76 4.61 6.14
C LEU A 36 0.66 5.55 4.93
N MET A 37 -0.44 5.48 4.17
CA MET A 37 -0.71 6.40 3.06
C MET A 37 -0.88 7.84 3.56
N VAL A 38 -1.67 8.03 4.62
CA VAL A 38 -1.90 9.34 5.24
C VAL A 38 -0.60 9.90 5.81
N GLU A 39 0.14 9.11 6.59
CA GLU A 39 1.46 9.55 7.13
C GLU A 39 2.44 9.91 6.00
N THR A 40 2.44 9.17 4.88
CA THR A 40 3.28 9.50 3.72
C THR A 40 2.90 10.88 3.15
N GLN A 41 1.61 11.16 2.98
CA GLN A 41 1.13 12.45 2.49
C GLN A 41 1.49 13.60 3.43
N GLU A 42 1.36 13.40 4.74
CA GLU A 42 1.74 14.41 5.75
C GLU A 42 3.22 14.76 5.65
N HIS A 43 4.10 13.76 5.65
CA HIS A 43 5.54 14.01 5.53
C HIS A 43 5.95 14.62 4.18
N VAL A 44 5.30 14.22 3.08
CA VAL A 44 5.54 14.84 1.75
C VAL A 44 5.14 16.32 1.77
N ARG A 45 3.98 16.66 2.31
CA ARG A 45 3.50 18.05 2.42
C ARG A 45 4.39 18.89 3.32
N ASP A 46 4.87 18.34 4.44
CA ASP A 46 5.81 19.01 5.33
C ASP A 46 7.13 19.34 4.61
N LEU A 47 7.67 18.38 3.86
CA LEU A 47 8.87 18.59 3.05
C LEU A 47 8.64 19.65 1.97
N GLN A 48 7.56 19.56 1.18
CA GLN A 48 7.21 20.56 0.15
C GLN A 48 7.12 21.97 0.76
N SER A 49 6.45 22.09 1.92
CA SER A 49 6.30 23.35 2.63
C SER A 49 7.65 23.94 3.07
N CYS A 50 8.55 23.13 3.60
CA CYS A 50 9.88 23.57 4.04
C CYS A 50 10.80 23.92 2.85
N VAL A 51 10.78 23.10 1.80
CA VAL A 51 11.53 23.31 0.55
C VAL A 51 11.13 24.64 -0.11
N ARG A 52 9.83 24.95 -0.17
CA ARG A 52 9.31 26.21 -0.72
C ARG A 52 9.70 27.42 0.14
N ARG A 53 9.63 27.31 1.47
CA ARG A 53 9.90 28.43 2.42
C ARG A 53 11.37 28.83 2.51
N LYS A 54 12.33 27.92 2.27
CA LYS A 54 13.78 28.22 2.24
C LYS A 54 14.18 29.23 1.14
N LYS A 55 13.24 29.74 0.33
CA LYS A 55 13.47 30.78 -0.70
C LYS A 55 13.47 32.20 -0.11
N VAL A 56 12.98 32.40 1.13
CA VAL A 56 12.63 33.76 1.63
C VAL A 56 13.35 34.16 2.94
N ALA A 57 13.79 33.22 3.78
CA ALA A 57 14.54 33.51 5.01
C ALA A 57 15.35 32.27 5.42
N GLY A 58 16.37 32.40 6.28
CA GLY A 58 17.34 31.35 6.64
C GLY A 58 16.81 30.11 7.38
N GLY A 59 15.78 29.44 6.83
CA GLY A 59 15.08 28.28 7.39
C GLY A 59 15.77 26.95 7.16
N GLY A 60 17.10 26.89 7.31
CA GLY A 60 17.84 25.62 7.27
C GLY A 60 17.37 24.65 8.35
N ASP A 61 17.19 25.16 9.58
CA ASP A 61 16.83 24.38 10.76
C ASP A 61 15.49 23.63 10.64
N GLN A 62 14.45 24.30 10.11
CA GLN A 62 13.12 23.68 9.94
C GLN A 62 13.10 22.61 8.82
N LEU A 63 13.88 22.81 7.76
CA LEU A 63 14.03 21.79 6.72
C LEU A 63 14.76 20.56 7.27
N ASP A 64 15.82 20.75 8.05
CA ASP A 64 16.59 19.65 8.64
C ASP A 64 15.71 18.83 9.61
N VAL A 65 14.84 19.49 10.39
CA VAL A 65 13.84 18.81 11.23
C VAL A 65 12.85 18.00 10.39
N ALA A 66 12.29 18.57 9.32
CA ALA A 66 11.35 17.87 8.43
C ALA A 66 12.01 16.66 7.74
N VAL A 67 13.25 16.83 7.27
CA VAL A 67 14.06 15.76 6.66
C VAL A 67 14.34 14.64 7.66
N SER A 68 14.77 14.99 8.87
CA SER A 68 15.00 14.01 9.95
C SER A 68 13.73 13.24 10.31
N GLY A 69 12.59 13.94 10.40
CA GLY A 69 11.27 13.37 10.60
C GLY A 69 10.90 12.36 9.50
N TYR A 70 11.01 12.77 8.24
CA TYR A 70 10.76 11.90 7.09
C TYR A 70 11.65 10.65 7.09
N VAL A 71 12.95 10.80 7.35
CA VAL A 71 13.89 9.67 7.39
C VAL A 71 13.53 8.67 8.49
N LYS A 72 13.14 9.14 9.67
CA LYS A 72 12.67 8.29 10.77
C LYS A 72 11.38 7.57 10.40
N PHE A 73 10.42 8.30 9.83
CA PHE A 73 9.17 7.75 9.31
C PHE A 73 9.43 6.65 8.28
N ARG A 74 10.23 6.91 7.24
CA ARG A 74 10.56 5.94 6.19
C ARG A 74 11.15 4.65 6.75
N LYS A 75 12.00 4.75 7.77
CA LYS A 75 12.56 3.58 8.47
C LYS A 75 11.48 2.74 9.16
N ASN A 76 10.50 3.39 9.81
CA ASN A 76 9.38 2.72 10.46
C ASN A 76 8.41 2.13 9.45
N MET A 77 8.02 2.90 8.44
CA MET A 77 7.15 2.45 7.35
C MET A 77 7.70 1.17 6.71
N ARG A 78 8.99 1.13 6.33
CA ARG A 78 9.61 -0.07 5.75
C ARG A 78 9.53 -1.30 6.68
N LYS A 79 9.53 -1.13 8.01
CA LYS A 79 9.36 -2.24 8.95
C LYS A 79 7.91 -2.73 8.96
N GLU A 80 6.95 -1.82 9.06
CA GLU A 80 5.53 -2.16 9.06
C GLU A 80 5.10 -2.80 7.74
N THR A 81 5.52 -2.22 6.62
CA THR A 81 5.27 -2.77 5.28
C THR A 81 5.78 -4.20 5.12
N LYS A 82 6.95 -4.54 5.69
CA LYS A 82 7.46 -5.92 5.68
C LYS A 82 6.54 -6.88 6.44
N LYS A 83 6.03 -6.47 7.61
CA LYS A 83 5.06 -7.27 8.39
C LYS A 83 3.76 -7.47 7.62
N LEU A 84 3.27 -6.41 6.97
CA LEU A 84 2.06 -6.46 6.15
C LEU A 84 2.22 -7.38 4.94
N LEU A 85 3.36 -7.33 4.24
CA LEU A 85 3.64 -8.23 3.12
C LEU A 85 3.69 -9.71 3.53
N VAL A 86 4.26 -10.02 4.70
CA VAL A 86 4.25 -11.38 5.26
C VAL A 86 2.81 -11.82 5.57
N SER A 87 2.04 -10.94 6.21
CA SER A 87 0.64 -11.20 6.53
C SER A 87 -0.20 -11.44 5.28
N LEU A 88 -0.02 -10.61 4.25
CA LEU A 88 -0.73 -10.69 2.98
C LEU A 88 -0.42 -12.00 2.23
N LYS A 89 0.84 -12.44 2.21
CA LYS A 89 1.24 -13.74 1.61
C LYS A 89 0.54 -14.93 2.27
N SER A 90 0.38 -14.89 3.59
CA SER A 90 -0.27 -15.97 4.32
C SER A 90 -1.79 -16.07 4.06
N ILE A 91 -2.41 -15.01 3.53
CA ILE A 91 -3.80 -15.00 3.07
C ILE A 91 -3.88 -15.57 1.65
N ASP A 92 -2.93 -15.20 0.78
CA ASP A 92 -2.88 -15.70 -0.61
C ASP A 92 -2.60 -17.22 -0.69
N GLY A 93 -1.87 -17.79 0.29
CA GLY A 93 -1.54 -19.22 0.31
C GLY A 93 -2.62 -20.16 0.88
N ARG A 94 -3.63 -19.65 1.59
CA ARG A 94 -4.54 -20.49 2.40
C ARG A 94 -5.78 -21.00 1.66
N SER A 95 -6.42 -20.18 0.80
CA SER A 95 -7.62 -20.62 0.07
C SER A 95 -7.78 -19.98 -1.31
N ASN A 96 -8.03 -20.84 -2.30
CA ASN A 96 -8.35 -20.46 -3.67
C ASN A 96 -9.64 -19.62 -3.76
N ALA A 97 -10.56 -19.77 -2.80
CA ALA A 97 -11.81 -19.00 -2.78
C ALA A 97 -11.57 -17.56 -2.33
N MET A 98 -10.75 -17.37 -1.29
CA MET A 98 -10.40 -16.02 -0.84
C MET A 98 -9.58 -15.28 -1.91
N ARG A 99 -8.68 -16.00 -2.60
CA ARG A 99 -7.96 -15.47 -3.77
C ARG A 99 -8.91 -15.02 -4.89
N ARG A 100 -9.99 -15.76 -5.19
CA ARG A 100 -10.97 -15.39 -6.23
C ARG A 100 -11.78 -14.14 -5.85
N VAL A 101 -12.20 -14.01 -4.60
CA VAL A 101 -13.01 -12.87 -4.13
C VAL A 101 -12.16 -11.61 -3.94
N ALA A 102 -10.87 -11.76 -3.58
CA ALA A 102 -9.99 -10.64 -3.23
C ALA A 102 -8.87 -10.36 -4.25
N SER A 103 -8.74 -11.12 -5.35
CA SER A 103 -7.56 -11.09 -6.25
C SER A 103 -7.11 -9.69 -6.69
N VAL A 104 -8.06 -8.84 -7.12
CA VAL A 104 -7.76 -7.46 -7.54
C VAL A 104 -7.33 -6.62 -6.33
N GLY A 105 -8.00 -6.78 -5.18
CA GLY A 105 -7.70 -6.08 -3.94
C GLY A 105 -6.33 -6.45 -3.34
N VAL A 106 -6.03 -7.75 -3.29
CA VAL A 106 -4.73 -8.28 -2.85
C VAL A 106 -3.62 -7.77 -3.76
N SER A 107 -3.86 -7.71 -5.08
CA SER A 107 -2.89 -7.16 -6.03
C SER A 107 -2.64 -5.66 -5.81
N VAL A 108 -3.70 -4.87 -5.55
CA VAL A 108 -3.57 -3.44 -5.21
C VAL A 108 -2.78 -3.26 -3.92
N LEU A 109 -3.15 -3.98 -2.85
CA LEU A 109 -2.44 -3.91 -1.56
C LEU A 109 -0.98 -4.30 -1.71
N LYS A 110 -0.70 -5.39 -2.43
CA LYS A 110 0.65 -5.84 -2.67
C LYS A 110 1.46 -4.78 -3.42
N SER A 111 0.92 -4.24 -4.51
CA SER A 111 1.56 -3.18 -5.29
C SER A 111 1.87 -1.94 -4.44
N PHE A 112 0.90 -1.50 -3.62
CA PHE A 112 1.09 -0.37 -2.72
C PHE A 112 2.16 -0.64 -1.66
N LEU A 113 2.12 -1.81 -1.03
CA LEU A 113 3.12 -2.19 -0.03
C LEU A 113 4.52 -2.35 -0.65
N GLU A 114 4.64 -2.84 -1.88
CA GLU A 114 5.93 -2.90 -2.55
C GLU A 114 6.48 -1.49 -2.86
N LEU A 115 5.62 -0.53 -3.24
CA LEU A 115 5.97 0.90 -3.34
C LEU A 115 6.50 1.44 -2.01
N LEU A 116 5.77 1.25 -0.91
CA LEU A 116 6.18 1.75 0.42
C LEU A 116 7.50 1.10 0.91
N SER A 117 7.69 -0.19 0.60
CA SER A 117 8.86 -0.95 1.06
C SER A 117 10.17 -0.45 0.48
N GLY A 118 10.14 0.34 -0.60
CA GLY A 118 11.36 0.67 -1.31
C GLY A 118 11.96 -0.57 -1.98
N ARG A 119 11.17 -1.52 -2.46
CA ARG A 119 11.68 -2.73 -3.12
C ARG A 119 10.85 -2.98 -4.36
N GLN A 120 11.51 -2.87 -5.51
CA GLN A 120 10.99 -3.02 -6.86
C GLN A 120 9.67 -3.81 -6.92
N SER A 121 8.57 -3.08 -7.13
CA SER A 121 7.35 -3.66 -7.66
C SER A 121 7.50 -3.63 -9.18
N ASN A 122 7.28 -4.76 -9.83
CA ASN A 122 7.20 -4.82 -11.30
C ASN A 122 5.91 -4.13 -11.82
N ILE A 123 5.45 -3.03 -11.21
CA ILE A 123 4.22 -2.32 -11.57
C ILE A 123 4.36 -1.68 -12.95
N LYS A 124 5.59 -1.31 -13.36
CA LYS A 124 5.84 -0.88 -14.74
C LYS A 124 5.48 -1.96 -15.77
N SER A 125 5.43 -3.26 -15.44
CA SER A 125 5.09 -4.31 -16.43
C SER A 125 3.63 -4.75 -16.44
N LYS A 126 2.79 -4.33 -15.48
CA LYS A 126 1.34 -4.64 -15.47
C LYS A 126 0.42 -3.48 -15.88
N LEU A 127 0.90 -2.23 -15.78
CA LEU A 127 0.17 -1.05 -16.27
C LEU A 127 0.68 -0.55 -17.63
N ALA A 128 1.92 -0.83 -18.02
CA ALA A 128 2.45 -0.46 -19.34
C ALA A 128 1.83 -1.25 -20.51
N SER A 129 1.15 -2.38 -20.25
CA SER A 129 0.33 -3.04 -21.28
C SER A 129 -0.93 -2.25 -21.63
N VAL A 130 -1.34 -1.28 -20.79
CA VAL A 130 -2.50 -0.42 -21.01
C VAL A 130 -2.09 0.94 -21.60
N LEU A 131 -0.88 1.43 -21.30
CA LEU A 131 -0.36 2.70 -21.81
C LEU A 131 1.02 2.48 -22.45
N LYS A 132 1.05 2.52 -23.79
CA LYS A 132 2.27 2.41 -24.60
C LYS A 132 3.19 3.60 -24.34
N LYS A 133 4.07 3.51 -23.33
CA LYS A 133 5.23 4.40 -23.25
C LYS A 133 6.46 3.64 -22.74
N LYS A 134 7.42 3.49 -23.64
CA LYS A 134 8.73 2.86 -23.42
C LYS A 134 9.64 3.92 -22.79
N CYS A 135 10.21 3.64 -21.62
CA CYS A 135 11.26 4.50 -21.05
C CYS A 135 12.44 3.62 -20.63
N ASN A 136 13.63 4.13 -20.92
CA ASN A 136 14.91 3.45 -20.82
C ASN A 136 15.29 3.14 -19.36
N ILE A 137 16.11 2.11 -19.24
CA ILE A 137 16.62 1.52 -18.01
C ILE A 137 17.78 2.36 -17.51
N GLU A 138 17.54 3.21 -16.51
CA GLU A 138 18.53 3.62 -15.52
C GLU A 138 17.84 3.59 -14.14
N ASP A 139 18.32 2.68 -13.30
CA ASP A 139 17.87 2.27 -11.96
C ASP A 139 16.36 2.21 -11.67
N ALA A 140 15.87 0.98 -11.50
CA ALA A 140 14.50 0.63 -11.13
C ALA A 140 14.18 0.94 -9.65
N THR A 141 14.40 2.19 -9.24
CA THR A 141 14.03 2.72 -7.93
C THR A 141 12.61 3.25 -7.99
N ASN A 142 11.78 2.95 -6.98
CA ASN A 142 10.44 3.52 -6.87
C ASN A 142 10.51 5.01 -6.48
N GLU A 143 9.41 5.74 -6.66
CA GLU A 143 9.31 7.19 -6.43
C GLU A 143 9.78 7.57 -5.01
N LEU A 144 9.44 6.75 -4.01
CA LEU A 144 9.84 6.94 -2.62
C LEU A 144 11.35 6.72 -2.39
N GLU A 145 12.01 5.81 -3.11
CA GLU A 145 13.47 5.66 -3.06
C GLU A 145 14.20 6.83 -3.70
N ARG A 146 13.69 7.34 -4.83
CA ARG A 146 14.25 8.52 -5.50
C ARG A 146 14.19 9.74 -4.60
N LEU A 147 13.09 9.88 -3.85
CA LEU A 147 12.94 10.92 -2.83
C LEU A 147 13.88 10.71 -1.63
N ASP A 148 14.03 9.48 -1.13
CA ASP A 148 14.96 9.17 -0.03
C ASP A 148 16.40 9.61 -0.35
N SER A 149 16.86 9.29 -1.56
CA SER A 149 18.18 9.69 -2.08
C SER A 149 18.32 11.21 -2.15
N ALA A 150 17.32 11.89 -2.73
CA ALA A 150 17.34 13.34 -2.89
C ALA A 150 17.40 14.08 -1.55
N VAL A 151 16.61 13.63 -0.59
CA VAL A 151 16.51 14.23 0.74
C VAL A 151 17.76 13.98 1.60
N ARG A 152 18.53 12.92 1.32
CA ARG A 152 19.82 12.64 1.99
C ARG A 152 21.00 13.43 1.46
N GLY A 153 20.80 14.27 0.45
CA GLY A 153 21.84 15.15 -0.09
C GLY A 153 22.65 14.56 -1.24
N GLU A 154 22.16 13.52 -1.93
CA GLU A 154 22.74 13.05 -3.19
C GLU A 154 22.51 14.09 -4.29
N SER A 155 23.40 15.08 -4.40
CA SER A 155 23.55 16.04 -5.53
C SER A 155 22.29 16.61 -6.20
N CYS A 156 21.16 16.68 -5.50
CA CYS A 156 19.88 17.14 -6.08
C CYS A 156 19.72 18.65 -5.87
N THR A 157 19.22 19.33 -6.90
CA THR A 157 18.75 20.70 -6.78
C THR A 157 17.41 20.73 -6.02
N ARG A 158 17.00 21.94 -5.62
CA ARG A 158 15.71 22.13 -4.96
C ARG A 158 14.54 21.74 -5.85
N ASP A 159 14.64 22.08 -7.13
CA ASP A 159 13.59 21.80 -8.11
C ASP A 159 13.47 20.29 -8.33
N ASP A 160 14.60 19.56 -8.33
CA ASP A 160 14.61 18.08 -8.39
C ASP A 160 13.92 17.45 -7.16
N ILE A 161 14.11 18.02 -5.97
CA ILE A 161 13.45 17.54 -4.74
C ILE A 161 11.93 17.78 -4.83
N GLN A 162 11.52 18.94 -5.34
CA GLN A 162 10.11 19.30 -5.52
C GLN A 162 9.42 18.37 -6.54
N GLU A 163 10.06 18.12 -7.68
CA GLU A 163 9.57 17.17 -8.68
C GLU A 163 9.37 15.77 -8.08
N LYS A 164 10.36 15.28 -7.32
CA LYS A 164 10.27 13.97 -6.65
C LYS A 164 9.18 13.90 -5.60
N LEU A 165 8.92 14.99 -4.87
CA LEU A 165 7.81 15.07 -3.92
C LEU A 165 6.46 14.96 -4.63
N GLU A 166 6.32 15.62 -5.79
CA GLU A 166 5.11 15.54 -6.63
C GLU A 166 4.94 14.14 -7.24
N GLU A 167 6.01 13.48 -7.70
CA GLU A 167 5.97 12.08 -8.15
C GLU A 167 5.40 11.14 -7.07
N VAL A 168 5.87 11.30 -5.83
CA VAL A 168 5.37 10.50 -4.69
C VAL A 168 3.90 10.81 -4.40
N GLU A 169 3.51 12.08 -4.35
CA GLU A 169 2.12 12.48 -4.11
C GLU A 169 1.17 11.89 -5.15
N MET A 170 1.54 11.95 -6.44
CA MET A 170 0.78 11.38 -7.54
C MET A 170 0.70 9.85 -7.46
N SER A 171 1.82 9.18 -7.17
CA SER A 171 1.87 7.72 -7.03
C SER A 171 0.96 7.25 -5.89
N ILE A 172 1.08 7.88 -4.72
CA ILE A 172 0.26 7.59 -3.54
C ILE A 172 -1.22 7.87 -3.80
N GLY A 173 -1.57 9.02 -4.40
CA GLY A 173 -2.94 9.36 -4.77
C GLY A 173 -3.58 8.36 -5.75
N GLY A 174 -2.77 7.71 -6.60
CA GLY A 174 -3.22 6.63 -7.48
C GLY A 174 -3.75 5.39 -6.76
N PHE A 175 -3.36 5.17 -5.50
CA PHE A 175 -3.82 4.03 -4.69
C PHE A 175 -5.05 4.32 -3.85
N GLU A 176 -5.33 5.59 -3.51
CA GLU A 176 -6.36 5.99 -2.55
C GLU A 176 -7.74 5.40 -2.88
N LYS A 177 -8.25 5.67 -4.09
CA LYS A 177 -9.56 5.17 -4.56
C LYS A 177 -9.62 3.64 -4.59
N ASN A 178 -8.50 2.99 -4.93
CA ASN A 178 -8.44 1.53 -5.02
C ASN A 178 -8.49 0.89 -3.62
N LEU A 179 -7.77 1.45 -2.65
CA LEU A 179 -7.79 0.98 -1.25
C LEU A 179 -9.15 1.24 -0.59
N GLU A 180 -9.74 2.41 -0.82
CA GLU A 180 -11.06 2.74 -0.30
C GLU A 180 -12.15 1.84 -0.91
N GLY A 181 -12.08 1.60 -2.22
CA GLY A 181 -12.96 0.65 -2.92
C GLY A 181 -12.82 -0.77 -2.40
N LEU A 182 -11.60 -1.22 -2.13
CA LEU A 182 -11.32 -2.52 -1.54
C LEU A 182 -11.94 -2.65 -0.15
N PHE A 183 -11.70 -1.68 0.73
CA PHE A 183 -12.22 -1.69 2.09
C PHE A 183 -13.76 -1.80 2.11
N ARG A 184 -14.45 -1.00 1.28
CA ARG A 184 -15.91 -1.09 1.12
C ARG A 184 -16.37 -2.46 0.61
N ARG A 185 -15.63 -3.08 -0.31
CA ARG A 185 -15.97 -4.40 -0.85
C ARG A 185 -15.81 -5.49 0.20
N LEU A 186 -14.76 -5.43 1.03
CA LEU A 186 -14.54 -6.37 2.12
C LEU A 186 -15.65 -6.30 3.18
N ILE A 187 -16.09 -5.10 3.54
CA ILE A 187 -17.25 -4.91 4.44
C ILE A 187 -18.49 -5.60 3.88
N ARG A 188 -18.81 -5.36 2.60
CA ARG A 188 -19.97 -5.99 1.95
C ARG A 188 -19.85 -7.51 1.92
N THR A 189 -18.68 -8.03 1.54
CA THR A 189 -18.45 -9.49 1.53
C THR A 189 -18.68 -10.10 2.90
N ARG A 190 -18.18 -9.48 3.98
CA ARG A 190 -18.38 -9.97 5.35
C ARG A 190 -19.84 -9.93 5.76
N ALA A 191 -20.54 -8.84 5.50
CA ALA A 191 -21.96 -8.73 5.79
C ALA A 191 -22.76 -9.82 5.06
N SER A 192 -22.47 -10.07 3.79
CA SER A 192 -23.10 -11.16 3.03
C SER A 192 -22.80 -12.54 3.60
N LEU A 193 -21.55 -12.82 3.99
CA LEU A 193 -21.18 -14.10 4.61
C LEU A 193 -21.90 -14.31 5.94
N LEU A 194 -21.91 -13.29 6.81
CA LEU A 194 -22.61 -13.37 8.10
C LEU A 194 -24.10 -13.59 7.92
N ASN A 195 -24.73 -12.94 6.94
CA ASN A 195 -26.14 -13.14 6.63
C ASN A 195 -26.43 -14.57 6.15
N ILE A 196 -25.51 -15.21 5.42
CA ILE A 196 -25.65 -16.60 4.98
C ILE A 196 -25.48 -17.59 6.13
N ILE A 197 -24.58 -17.31 7.08
CA ILE A 197 -24.38 -18.18 8.26
C ILE A 197 -25.56 -18.07 9.24
N SER A 198 -26.18 -16.88 9.30
CA SER A 198 -27.28 -16.59 10.24
C SER A 198 -28.64 -17.12 9.77
N HIS A 199 -28.74 -17.68 8.56
CA HIS A 199 -29.96 -18.21 7.93
C HIS A 199 -29.82 -19.70 7.57
#